data_AF-A0A2U1D4X0-F1
#
_entry.id   AF-A0A2U1D4X0-F1
#
_cell.length_a   1.000
_cell.length_b   1.000
_cell.length_c   1.000
_cell.angle_alpha   90.00
_cell.angle_beta   90.00
_cell.angle_gamma   90.00
#
_symmetry.space_group_name_H-M   'P 1'
#
loop_
_entity.id
_entity.type
_entity.pdbx_description
1 polymer ?
#
loop_
_entity_poly.entity_id
_entity_poly.type
_entity_poly.pdbx_seq_one_letter_code
_entity_poly.pdbx_strand_id
1 'polypeptide(L)' 'MKQTTVITIIISLLLMFLSLVSWILKSTDLSLIAANLATVVLLIAFIWDNRNNSN' A
#
# COMPACT_ATOMS: atom_id res chain seq x y z
N MET A 1 -2.00 17.21 2.22
CA MET A 1 -2.55 15.86 1.99
C MET A 1 -3.83 15.70 2.78
N LYS A 2 -4.89 15.16 2.16
CA LYS A 2 -6.15 14.89 2.86
C LYS A 2 -5.93 13.79 3.90
N GLN A 3 -6.67 13.81 5.03
CA GLN A 3 -6.58 12.76 6.05
C GLN A 3 -6.76 11.36 5.45
N THR A 4 -7.64 11.23 4.45
CA THR A 4 -7.84 10.00 3.68
C THR A 4 -6.56 9.53 3.00
N THR A 5 -5.82 10.39 2.29
CA THR A 5 -4.54 10.02 1.66
C THR A 5 -3.54 9.50 2.68
N VAL A 6 -3.45 10.13 3.85
CA VAL A 6 -2.53 9.73 4.93
C VAL A 6 -2.90 8.35 5.48
N ILE A 7 -4.18 8.10 5.74
CA ILE A 7 -4.67 6.81 6.22
C ILE A 7 -4.38 5.70 5.20
N THR A 8 -4.61 5.96 3.91
CA THR A 8 -4.36 4.99 2.84
C THR A 8 -2.87 4.65 2.70
N ILE A 9 -1.98 5.64 2.89
CA ILE A 9 -0.53 5.42 2.90
C ILE A 9 -0.10 4.57 4.09
N ILE A 10 -0.62 4.85 5.30
CA ILE A 10 -0.33 4.06 6.51
C ILE A 10 -0.76 2.60 6.32
N ILE A 11 -1.95 2.36 5.76
CA ILE A 11 -2.44 1.00 5.46
C ILE A 11 -1.52 0.29 4.45
N SER A 12 -1.07 0.99 3.41
CA SER A 12 -0.15 0.42 2.42
C SER A 12 1.19 0.03 3.05
N LEU A 13 1.72 0.86 3.95
CA LEU A 13 2.94 0.58 4.71
C LEU A 13 2.79 -0.67 5.58
N LEU A 14 1.65 -0.84 6.25
CA LEU A 14 1.35 -2.05 7.03
C LEU A 14 1.26 -3.31 6.17
N LEU A 15 0.63 -3.22 4.99
CA LEU A 15 0.58 -4.32 4.02
C LEU A 15 1.96 -4.71 3.50
N MET A 16 2.83 -3.71 3.25
CA MET A 16 4.21 -3.96 2.83
C MET A 16 5.02 -4.65 3.94
N PHE A 17 4.80 -4.26 5.19
CA PHE A 17 5.41 -4.92 6.35
C PHE A 17 4.91 -6.36 6.51
N LEU A 18 3.60 -6.60 6.36
CA LEU A 18 3.02 -7.94 6.38
C LEU A 18 3.58 -8.84 5.27
N SER A 19 3.83 -8.28 4.08
CA SER A 19 4.47 -9.00 2.98
C SER A 19 5.87 -9.49 3.37
N LEU A 20 6.69 -8.64 4.01
CA LEU A 20 8.02 -8.98 4.48
C LEU A 20 8.01 -10.05 5.58
N VAL A 21 7.10 -9.91 6.55
CA VAL A 21 6.94 -10.92 7.61
C VAL A 21 6.48 -12.26 7.01
N SER A 22 5.54 -12.23 6.07
CA SER A 22 5.06 -13.44 5.40
C SER A 22 6.15 -14.13 4.57
N TRP A 23 7.05 -13.35 3.95
CA TRP A 23 8.23 -13.85 3.26
C TRP A 23 9.20 -14.57 4.21
N ILE A 24 9.47 -13.97 5.36
CA ILE A 24 10.32 -14.56 6.42
C ILE A 24 9.73 -15.88 6.93
N LEU A 25 8.40 -15.96 7.04
CA LEU A 25 7.68 -17.17 7.44
C LEU A 25 7.57 -18.23 6.33
N LYS A 26 8.22 -18.04 5.18
CA LYS A 26 8.19 -18.92 3.99
C LYS A 26 6.80 -19.08 3.35
N SER A 27 5.88 -18.16 3.62
CA SER A 27 4.57 -18.13 2.98
C SER A 27 4.61 -17.26 1.72
N THR A 28 5.22 -17.78 0.67
CA THR A 28 5.53 -17.03 -0.56
C THR A 28 4.29 -16.44 -1.23
N ASP A 29 3.18 -17.19 -1.27
CA ASP A 29 1.94 -16.73 -1.91
C ASP A 29 1.32 -15.53 -1.19
N LEU A 30 1.26 -15.58 0.14
CA LEU A 30 0.75 -14.50 0.97
C LEU A 30 1.66 -13.27 0.90
N SER A 31 2.98 -13.47 0.84
CA SER A 31 3.94 -12.38 0.65
C SER A 31 3.71 -11.65 -0.67
N LEU A 32 3.53 -12.40 -1.76
CA LEU A 32 3.31 -11.83 -3.09
C LEU A 32 1.99 -11.06 -3.17
N ILE A 33 0.91 -11.62 -2.62
CA ILE A 33 -0.41 -10.98 -2.59
C ILE A 33 -0.35 -9.68 -1.78
N ALA A 34 0.25 -9.72 -0.59
CA ALA A 34 0.37 -8.55 0.28
C ALA A 34 1.22 -7.44 -0.36
N ALA A 35 2.32 -7.79 -1.05
CA ALA A 35 3.16 -6.83 -1.77
C ALA A 35 2.38 -6.17 -2.92
N ASN A 36 1.73 -6.97 -3.76
CA ASN A 36 0.96 -6.46 -4.89
C ASN A 36 -0.19 -5.56 -4.43
N LEU A 37 -0.91 -5.97 -3.38
CA LEU A 37 -2.00 -5.18 -2.80
C LEU A 37 -1.49 -3.85 -2.22
N ALA A 38 -0.38 -3.86 -1.48
CA ALA A 38 0.25 -2.64 -0.98
C ALA A 38 0.57 -1.67 -2.11
N THR A 39 1.14 -2.18 -3.21
CA THR A 39 1.54 -1.37 -4.37
C THR A 39 0.33 -0.76 -5.08
N VAL A 40 -0.75 -1.51 -5.25
CA VAL A 40 -2.00 -1.02 -5.86
C VAL A 40 -2.64 0.07 -5.01
N VAL A 41 -2.71 -0.14 -3.68
CA VAL A 41 -3.31 0.85 -2.77
C VAL A 41 -2.48 2.15 -2.77
N LEU A 42 -1.16 2.05 -2.84
CA LEU A 42 -0.26 3.21 -2.90
C LEU A 42 -0.38 3.94 -4.24
N LEU A 43 -0.54 3.22 -5.35
CA LEU A 43 -0.78 3.80 -6.68
C LEU A 43 -2.11 4.57 -6.73
N ILE A 44 -3.18 4.00 -6.16
CA ILE A 44 -4.48 4.68 -6.08
C ILE A 44 -4.36 5.96 -5.24
N ALA A 45 -3.68 5.90 -4.10
CA ALA A 45 -3.44 7.07 -3.25
C ALA A 45 -2.64 8.15 -4.00
N PHE A 46 -1.61 7.77 -4.75
CA PHE A 46 -0.79 8.68 -5.55
C PHE A 46 -1.59 9.37 -6.66
N ILE A 47 -2.39 8.61 -7.42
CA ILE A 47 -3.26 9.18 -8.46
C ILE A 47 -4.29 10.12 -7.85
N TRP A 48 -4.90 9.72 -6.72
CA TRP A 48 -5.91 10.52 -6.05
C TRP A 48 -5.36 11.85 -5.53
N ASP A 49 -4.17 11.84 -4.92
CA ASP A 49 -3.52 13.06 -4.42
C ASP A 49 -3.10 13.99 -5.57
N ASN A 50 -2.53 13.44 -6.66
CA ASN A 50 -2.17 14.23 -7.84
C ASN A 50 -3.38 14.81 -8.58
N ARG A 51 -4.47 14.05 -8.73
CA ARG A 51 -5.71 14.55 -9.33
C ARG A 51 -6.27 15.74 -8.55
N ASN A 52 -6.11 15.72 -7.23
CA ASN A 52 -6.66 16.74 -6.35
C ASN A 52 -5.75 17.97 -6.17
N ASN A 53 -4.50 17.91 -6.62
CA ASN A 53 -3.56 19.04 -6.70
C ASN A 53 -3.56 19.73 -8.08
N SER A 54 -4.26 19.15 -9.07
CA SER A 54 -4.35 19.67 -10.44
C SER A 54 -5.56 20.59 -10.69
N ASN A 55 -6.38 20.86 -9.67
CA ASN A 55 -7.45 21.85 -9.65
C ASN A 55 -7.14 22.91 -8.60
#